data_AF-A0A8T3Y027-F1
#
_entry.id   AF-A0A8T3Y027-F1
#
_cell.length_a   1.000
_cell.length_b   1.000
_cell.length_c   1.000
_cell.angle_alpha   90.00
_cell.angle_beta   90.00
_cell.angle_gamma   90.00
#
_symmetry.space_group_name_H-M   'P 1'
#
loop_
_entity.id
_entity.type
_entity.pdbx_description
1 polymer ?
#
loop_
_entity_poly.entity_id
_entity_poly.type
_entity_poly.pdbx_seq_one_letter_code
_entity_poly.pdbx_strand_id
1 'polypeptide(L)'
;MNFTNSFIFIGDTHGFLNDFEKQKEVIERYNPEYVLAESLEDINLESEKNYQNISYSKKISNMTSFSIVKDLIELCHIKGIKLIGIDFKNFGFNENLQHKIINQQEPSLEEKEEINKIVIERENKHSEMLQKYKNKSIKPIVVILGAWHLRNGSPIFKDLNNYKLIFPCDKEGNIIFEPTDKKISWCERIKGKKY
;
A
#
# COMPACT_ATOMS: atom_id res chain seq x y z
N MET A 1 1.51 21.87 -10.87
CA MET A 1 0.10 21.48 -10.64
C MET A 1 -0.12 21.34 -9.14
N ASN A 2 -1.14 21.99 -8.58
CA ASN A 2 -1.50 21.81 -7.17
C ASN A 2 -2.36 20.54 -7.04
N PHE A 3 -1.88 19.59 -6.24
CA PHE A 3 -2.49 18.28 -6.00
C PHE A 3 -3.41 18.28 -4.77
N THR A 4 -4.16 19.37 -4.55
CA THR A 4 -5.14 19.45 -3.45
C THR A 4 -6.22 18.38 -3.63
N ASN A 5 -6.51 17.61 -2.57
CA ASN A 5 -7.46 16.49 -2.57
C ASN A 5 -7.19 15.42 -3.63
N SER A 6 -5.93 15.01 -3.77
CA SER A 6 -5.52 13.95 -4.71
C SER A 6 -4.85 12.78 -3.99
N PHE A 7 -4.86 11.62 -4.64
CA PHE A 7 -4.16 10.43 -4.16
C PHE A 7 -2.81 10.29 -4.88
N ILE A 8 -1.76 10.02 -4.11
CA ILE A 8 -0.44 9.66 -4.61
C ILE A 8 -0.19 8.20 -4.24
N PHE A 9 -0.32 7.30 -5.21
CA PHE A 9 -0.08 5.88 -5.02
C PHE A 9 1.40 5.55 -5.21
N ILE A 10 1.92 4.68 -4.34
CA ILE A 10 3.26 4.12 -4.41
C ILE A 10 3.12 2.60 -4.50
N GLY A 11 3.75 2.01 -5.51
CA GLY A 11 3.79 0.55 -5.72
C GLY A 11 4.92 -0.06 -4.90
N ASP A 12 4.58 -0.78 -3.84
CA ASP A 12 5.47 -1.55 -2.99
C ASP A 12 5.88 -2.85 -3.69
N THR A 13 7.16 -3.18 -3.64
CA THR A 13 7.72 -4.40 -4.23
C THR A 13 7.84 -5.55 -3.24
N HIS A 14 7.43 -5.35 -2.00
CA HIS A 14 7.61 -6.30 -0.91
C HIS A 14 9.09 -6.69 -0.72
N GLY A 15 9.99 -5.73 -0.92
CA GLY A 15 11.40 -5.82 -0.54
C GLY A 15 12.38 -6.27 -1.62
N PHE A 16 11.96 -6.50 -2.87
CA PHE A 16 12.94 -6.74 -3.94
C PHE A 16 13.60 -5.45 -4.46
N LEU A 17 13.04 -4.29 -4.10
CA LEU A 17 13.70 -2.97 -4.16
C LEU A 17 13.75 -2.34 -2.78
N ASN A 18 14.49 -1.23 -2.66
CA ASN A 18 14.43 -0.38 -1.47
C ASN A 18 13.13 0.45 -1.46
N ASP A 19 12.02 -0.20 -1.14
CA ASP A 19 10.69 0.41 -1.11
C ASP A 19 10.63 1.59 -0.13
N PHE A 20 11.23 1.44 1.05
CA PHE A 20 11.19 2.47 2.09
C PHE A 20 11.85 3.77 1.65
N GLU A 21 13.00 3.72 0.96
CA GLU A 21 13.66 4.93 0.47
C GLU A 21 12.74 5.71 -0.47
N LYS A 22 12.00 5.02 -1.34
CA LYS A 22 11.05 5.68 -2.24
C LYS A 22 9.83 6.20 -1.49
N GLN A 23 9.28 5.42 -0.56
CA GLN A 23 8.17 5.86 0.30
C GLN A 23 8.54 7.13 1.06
N LYS A 24 9.75 7.18 1.65
CA LYS A 24 10.29 8.34 2.35
C LYS A 24 10.41 9.56 1.42
N GLU A 25 11.02 9.40 0.25
CA GLU A 25 11.15 10.47 -0.75
C GLU A 25 9.78 11.10 -1.07
N VAL A 26 8.77 10.27 -1.30
CA VAL A 26 7.41 10.72 -1.66
C VAL A 26 6.71 11.38 -0.47
N ILE A 27 6.78 10.78 0.73
CA ILE A 27 6.19 11.34 1.94
C ILE A 27 6.80 12.72 2.26
N GLU A 28 8.13 12.85 2.14
CA GLU A 28 8.83 14.11 2.36
C GLU A 28 8.46 15.17 1.32
N ARG A 29 8.35 14.77 0.05
CA ARG A 29 7.96 15.66 -1.05
C ARG A 29 6.55 16.22 -0.89
N TYR A 30 5.58 15.39 -0.53
CA TYR A 30 4.16 15.76 -0.50
C TYR A 30 3.67 16.21 0.88
N ASN A 31 4.43 15.91 1.95
CA ASN A 31 4.11 16.26 3.34
C ASN A 31 2.64 15.99 3.72
N PRO A 32 2.14 14.75 3.49
CA PRO A 32 0.72 14.42 3.66
C PRO A 32 0.30 14.50 5.13
N GLU A 33 -1.00 14.66 5.38
CA GLU A 33 -1.55 14.43 6.72
C GLU A 33 -1.83 12.94 6.98
N TYR A 34 -2.20 12.22 5.92
CA TYR A 34 -2.57 10.81 5.96
C TYR A 34 -1.69 10.00 5.02
N VAL A 35 -1.16 8.89 5.53
CA VAL A 35 -0.60 7.80 4.73
C VAL A 35 -1.49 6.59 4.93
N LEU A 36 -1.96 6.00 3.83
CA LEU A 36 -2.74 4.77 3.81
C LEU A 36 -1.82 3.64 3.36
N ALA A 37 -1.69 2.55 4.11
CA ALA A 37 -0.73 1.49 3.80
C ALA A 37 -1.35 0.09 3.89
N GLU A 38 -1.17 -0.71 2.84
CA GLU A 38 -1.62 -2.10 2.77
C GLU A 38 -1.00 -2.97 3.87
N SER A 39 0.31 -2.84 4.09
CA SER A 39 1.09 -3.65 5.03
C SER A 39 0.79 -3.36 6.50
N LEU A 40 0.07 -2.27 6.82
CA LEU A 40 -0.49 -2.07 8.17
C LEU A 40 -1.78 -2.84 8.41
N GLU A 41 -2.36 -3.47 7.38
CA GLU A 41 -3.58 -4.26 7.45
C GLU A 41 -4.74 -3.44 8.04
N ASP A 42 -5.27 -3.81 9.20
CA ASP A 42 -6.38 -3.11 9.87
C ASP A 42 -5.94 -2.19 11.03
N ILE A 43 -4.62 -1.98 11.19
CA ILE A 43 -4.06 -1.16 12.28
C ILE A 43 -4.09 0.32 11.91
N ASN A 44 -4.62 1.15 12.81
CA ASN A 44 -4.65 2.60 12.66
C ASN A 44 -3.78 3.31 13.72
N LEU A 45 -2.86 4.14 13.25
CA LEU A 45 -1.93 4.92 14.06
C LEU A 45 -2.22 6.42 13.88
N GLU A 46 -3.25 6.89 14.60
CA GLU A 46 -3.73 8.27 14.49
C GLU A 46 -3.30 9.16 15.67
N SER A 47 -2.83 8.55 16.76
CA SER A 47 -2.43 9.24 17.97
C SER A 47 -1.08 8.72 18.48
N GLU A 48 -0.40 9.55 19.28
CA GLU A 48 0.84 9.21 19.99
C GLU A 48 0.71 7.87 20.73
N LYS A 49 -0.43 7.65 21.40
CA LYS A 49 -0.71 6.40 22.13
C LYS A 49 -0.73 5.18 21.19
N ASN A 50 -1.27 5.31 19.98
CA ASN A 50 -1.26 4.20 19.02
C ASN A 50 0.16 3.85 18.57
N TYR A 51 0.98 4.88 18.28
CA TYR A 51 2.39 4.71 17.91
C TYR A 51 3.23 4.08 19.03
N GLN A 52 3.02 4.49 20.28
CA GLN A 52 3.70 3.89 21.42
C GLN A 52 3.28 2.43 21.63
N ASN A 53 1.99 2.13 21.53
CA ASN A 53 1.47 0.77 21.67
C ASN A 53 2.06 -0.18 20.62
N ILE A 54 2.13 0.24 19.35
CA ILE A 54 2.66 -0.62 18.28
C ILE A 54 4.18 -0.79 18.39
N SER A 55 4.90 0.26 18.82
CA SER A 55 6.35 0.20 19.04
C SER A 55 6.72 -0.72 20.20
N TYR A 56 5.85 -0.79 21.23
CA TYR A 56 6.00 -1.70 22.35
C TYR A 56 5.65 -3.14 21.97
N SER A 57 4.49 -3.35 21.35
CA SER A 57 4.02 -4.71 21.02
C SER A 57 4.79 -5.34 19.88
N LYS A 58 5.30 -4.53 18.94
CA LYS A 58 5.97 -4.95 17.70
C LYS A 58 5.19 -6.01 16.95
N LYS A 59 3.86 -5.96 17.00
CA LYS A 59 2.96 -6.95 16.41
C LYS A 59 2.04 -6.30 15.40
N ILE A 60 2.18 -6.68 14.13
CA ILE A 60 1.22 -6.36 13.08
C ILE A 60 0.24 -7.53 12.95
N SER A 61 0.70 -8.66 12.40
CA SER A 61 -0.14 -9.84 12.19
C SER A 61 0.72 -11.10 12.06
N ASN A 62 0.11 -12.22 11.65
CA ASN A 62 0.85 -13.43 11.28
C ASN A 62 1.47 -13.33 9.89
N MET A 63 0.90 -12.49 9.01
CA MET A 63 1.31 -12.35 7.62
C MET A 63 2.33 -11.22 7.42
N THR A 64 2.29 -10.20 8.29
CA THR A 64 3.20 -9.05 8.22
C THR A 64 4.05 -8.97 9.47
N SER A 65 5.38 -9.01 9.29
CA SER A 65 6.32 -8.77 10.39
C SER A 65 6.46 -7.27 10.67
N PHE A 66 6.66 -6.90 11.94
CA PHE A 66 6.86 -5.50 12.32
C PHE A 66 8.08 -4.87 11.64
N SER A 67 9.14 -5.65 11.39
CA SER A 67 10.34 -5.17 10.68
C SER A 67 10.07 -4.63 9.29
N ILE A 68 9.04 -5.14 8.59
CA ILE A 68 8.68 -4.66 7.24
C ILE A 68 8.15 -3.22 7.27
N VAL A 69 7.41 -2.87 8.32
CA VAL A 69 6.71 -1.57 8.43
C VAL A 69 7.34 -0.61 9.42
N LYS A 70 8.34 -1.07 10.19
CA LYS A 70 8.97 -0.32 11.28
C LYS A 70 9.41 1.08 10.84
N ASP A 71 10.17 1.16 9.75
CA ASP A 71 10.76 2.43 9.32
C ASP A 71 9.68 3.41 8.81
N LEU A 72 8.60 2.89 8.20
CA LEU A 72 7.44 3.69 7.82
C LEU A 72 6.68 4.21 9.06
N ILE A 73 6.49 3.37 10.08
CA ILE A 73 5.86 3.75 11.35
C ILE A 73 6.68 4.86 12.02
N GLU A 74 7.99 4.69 12.15
CA GLU A 74 8.90 5.68 12.76
C GLU A 74 8.89 7.00 11.98
N LEU A 75 8.96 6.95 10.65
CA LEU A 75 8.90 8.15 9.80
C LEU A 75 7.59 8.92 10.01
N CYS A 76 6.46 8.24 9.97
CA CYS A 76 5.14 8.85 10.15
C CYS A 76 4.97 9.41 11.57
N HIS A 77 5.46 8.70 12.59
CA HIS A 77 5.44 9.16 13.98
C HIS A 77 6.22 10.47 14.14
N ILE A 78 7.48 10.51 13.68
CA ILE A 78 8.35 11.70 13.78
C ILE A 78 7.73 12.90 13.06
N LYS A 79 7.07 12.67 11.91
CA LYS A 79 6.44 13.74 11.12
C LYS A 79 5.03 14.10 11.57
N GLY A 80 4.46 13.43 12.57
CA GLY A 80 3.09 13.66 13.02
C GLY A 80 2.04 13.30 11.96
N ILE A 81 2.33 12.32 11.10
CA ILE A 81 1.44 11.84 10.04
C ILE A 81 0.54 10.74 10.61
N LYS A 82 -0.73 10.72 10.22
CA LYS A 82 -1.66 9.63 10.57
C LYS A 82 -1.44 8.47 9.61
N LEU A 83 -1.02 7.32 10.13
CA LEU A 83 -0.74 6.12 9.34
C LEU A 83 -1.87 5.10 9.52
N ILE A 84 -2.56 4.79 8.43
CA ILE A 84 -3.82 4.06 8.43
C ILE A 84 -3.66 2.75 7.64
N GLY A 85 -3.96 1.63 8.27
CA GLY A 85 -4.11 0.35 7.60
C GLY A 85 -5.37 0.32 6.74
N ILE A 86 -5.24 -0.19 5.51
CA ILE A 86 -6.36 -0.25 4.56
C ILE A 86 -6.77 -1.66 4.16
N ASP A 87 -6.15 -2.70 4.73
CA ASP A 87 -6.41 -4.09 4.38
C ASP A 87 -7.07 -4.86 5.53
N PHE A 88 -7.45 -6.11 5.29
CA PHE A 88 -7.88 -7.04 6.32
C PHE A 88 -6.69 -7.54 7.12
N LYS A 89 -6.95 -7.84 8.40
CA LYS A 89 -6.01 -8.58 9.23
C LYS A 89 -5.64 -9.90 8.57
N ASN A 90 -4.35 -10.23 8.56
CA ASN A 90 -3.77 -11.35 7.83
C ASN A 90 -4.19 -11.39 6.35
N PHE A 91 -4.48 -10.23 5.75
CA PHE A 91 -5.01 -10.10 4.39
C PHE A 91 -6.31 -10.88 4.13
N GLY A 92 -7.05 -11.24 5.19
CA GLY A 92 -8.28 -12.02 5.09
C GLY A 92 -8.07 -13.54 4.95
N PHE A 93 -6.82 -14.02 4.94
CA PHE A 93 -6.53 -15.45 4.83
C PHE A 93 -6.86 -16.20 6.12
N ASN A 94 -7.39 -17.41 5.99
CA ASN A 94 -7.52 -18.36 7.10
C ASN A 94 -6.14 -18.93 7.51
N GLU A 95 -6.04 -19.58 8.68
CA GLU A 95 -4.74 -20.06 9.22
C GLU A 95 -4.03 -21.06 8.28
N ASN A 96 -4.78 -21.92 7.59
CA ASN A 96 -4.21 -22.88 6.63
C ASN A 96 -3.57 -22.17 5.42
N LEU A 97 -4.30 -21.22 4.82
CA LEU A 97 -3.76 -20.40 3.72
C LEU A 97 -2.58 -19.54 4.17
N GLN A 98 -2.63 -18.93 5.37
CA GLN A 98 -1.51 -18.19 5.94
C GLN A 98 -0.26 -19.08 6.01
N HIS A 99 -0.39 -20.27 6.58
CA HIS A 99 0.71 -21.22 6.70
C HIS A 99 1.30 -21.61 5.33
N LYS A 100 0.44 -21.88 4.33
CA LYS A 100 0.89 -22.23 2.98
C LYS A 100 1.65 -21.08 2.32
N ILE A 101 1.11 -19.86 2.38
CA ILE A 101 1.71 -18.68 1.77
C ILE A 101 3.08 -18.38 2.40
N ILE A 102 3.16 -18.36 3.74
CA ILE A 102 4.40 -18.09 4.47
C ILE A 102 5.49 -19.12 4.12
N ASN A 103 5.11 -20.39 4.00
CA ASN A 103 6.02 -21.48 3.68
C ASN A 103 6.20 -21.74 2.18
N GLN A 104 5.66 -20.87 1.32
CA GLN A 104 5.72 -20.98 -0.14
C GLN A 104 5.24 -22.35 -0.67
N GLN A 105 4.21 -22.90 -0.04
CA GLN A 105 3.58 -24.15 -0.44
C GLN A 105 2.56 -23.91 -1.53
N GLU A 106 2.54 -24.78 -2.55
CA GLU A 106 1.61 -24.66 -3.67
C GLU A 106 0.16 -24.87 -3.19
N PRO A 107 -0.74 -23.90 -3.42
CA PRO A 107 -2.16 -24.04 -3.10
C PRO A 107 -2.85 -25.01 -4.07
N SER A 108 -3.87 -25.71 -3.58
CA SER A 108 -4.78 -26.50 -4.41
C SER A 108 -5.58 -25.61 -5.39
N LEU A 109 -6.28 -26.21 -6.35
CA LEU A 109 -7.14 -25.45 -7.27
C LEU A 109 -8.25 -24.69 -6.52
N GLU A 110 -8.89 -25.34 -5.54
CA GLU A 110 -9.93 -24.72 -4.70
C GLU A 110 -9.35 -23.55 -3.88
N GLU A 111 -8.16 -23.74 -3.30
CA GLU A 111 -7.48 -22.69 -2.55
C GLU A 111 -7.06 -21.52 -3.44
N LYS A 112 -6.66 -21.76 -4.69
CA LYS A 112 -6.39 -20.69 -5.67
C LYS A 112 -7.66 -19.89 -5.98
N GLU A 113 -8.80 -20.56 -6.13
CA GLU A 113 -10.08 -19.87 -6.31
C GLU A 113 -10.47 -19.04 -5.08
N GLU A 114 -10.24 -19.57 -3.87
CA GLU A 114 -10.43 -18.84 -2.61
C GLU A 114 -9.52 -17.60 -2.53
N ILE A 115 -8.21 -17.76 -2.81
CA ILE A 115 -7.25 -16.66 -2.85
C ILE A 115 -7.71 -15.57 -3.83
N ASN A 116 -8.16 -15.95 -5.02
CA ASN A 116 -8.66 -14.99 -6.01
C ASN A 116 -9.88 -14.21 -5.52
N LYS A 117 -10.81 -14.86 -4.81
CA LYS A 117 -11.95 -14.17 -4.18
C LYS A 117 -11.48 -13.19 -3.11
N ILE A 118 -10.57 -13.61 -2.23
CA ILE A 118 -10.00 -12.76 -1.19
C ILE A 118 -9.30 -11.54 -1.81
N VAL A 119 -8.51 -11.72 -2.86
CA VAL A 119 -7.83 -10.59 -3.55
C VAL A 119 -8.83 -9.56 -4.08
N ILE A 120 -9.97 -9.99 -4.64
CA ILE A 120 -11.02 -9.07 -5.09
C ILE A 120 -11.65 -8.33 -3.90
N GLU A 121 -11.92 -9.02 -2.80
CA GLU A 121 -12.45 -8.40 -1.57
C GLU A 121 -11.47 -7.37 -0.99
N ARG A 122 -10.17 -7.66 -1.02
CA ARG A 122 -9.12 -6.72 -0.61
C ARG A 122 -9.13 -5.44 -1.46
N GLU A 123 -9.18 -5.56 -2.78
CA GLU A 123 -9.24 -4.38 -3.67
C GLU A 123 -10.52 -3.55 -3.47
N ASN A 124 -11.65 -4.20 -3.18
CA ASN A 124 -12.89 -3.50 -2.82
C ASN A 124 -12.72 -2.73 -1.50
N LYS A 125 -12.14 -3.37 -0.48
CA LYS A 125 -11.85 -2.70 0.80
C LYS A 125 -10.89 -1.52 0.64
N HIS A 126 -9.83 -1.67 -0.17
CA HIS A 126 -8.93 -0.56 -0.49
C HIS A 126 -9.72 0.61 -1.09
N SER A 127 -10.60 0.33 -2.04
CA SER A 127 -11.47 1.32 -2.69
C SER A 127 -12.37 2.04 -1.68
N GLU A 128 -13.02 1.30 -0.78
CA GLU A 128 -13.86 1.85 0.29
C GLU A 128 -13.06 2.76 1.23
N MET A 129 -11.86 2.33 1.63
CA MET A 129 -10.97 3.12 2.48
C MET A 129 -10.53 4.40 1.77
N LEU A 130 -10.22 4.36 0.48
CA LEU A 130 -9.90 5.57 -0.28
C LEU A 130 -11.07 6.54 -0.29
N GLN A 131 -12.31 6.08 -0.52
CA GLN A 131 -13.48 6.96 -0.47
C GLN A 131 -13.69 7.56 0.92
N LYS A 132 -13.50 6.78 1.99
CA LYS A 132 -13.61 7.24 3.38
C LYS A 132 -12.64 8.39 3.70
N TYR A 133 -11.43 8.37 3.13
CA TYR A 133 -10.39 9.36 3.43
C TYR A 133 -10.29 10.51 2.41
N LYS A 134 -10.88 10.38 1.21
CA LYS A 134 -10.79 11.35 0.11
C LYS A 134 -10.98 12.82 0.50
N ASN A 135 -11.88 13.10 1.43
CA ASN A 135 -12.22 14.47 1.86
C ASN A 135 -11.75 14.78 3.30
N LYS A 136 -10.89 13.95 3.90
CA LYS A 136 -10.42 14.12 5.28
C LYS A 136 -9.25 15.09 5.41
N SER A 137 -8.58 15.43 4.31
CA SER A 137 -7.49 16.40 4.31
C SER A 137 -7.53 17.25 3.04
N ILE A 138 -7.04 18.49 3.15
CA ILE A 138 -6.79 19.37 1.99
C ILE A 138 -5.48 19.02 1.27
N LYS A 139 -4.59 18.30 1.96
CA LYS A 139 -3.30 17.84 1.44
C LYS A 139 -3.49 16.57 0.60
N PRO A 140 -2.55 16.25 -0.30
CA PRO A 140 -2.54 14.93 -0.94
C PRO A 140 -2.49 13.82 0.10
N ILE A 141 -3.14 12.70 -0.20
CA ILE A 141 -3.07 11.47 0.60
C ILE A 141 -2.11 10.53 -0.10
N VAL A 142 -1.09 10.06 0.61
CA VAL A 142 -0.17 9.05 0.10
C VAL A 142 -0.76 7.67 0.38
N VAL A 143 -0.76 6.81 -0.62
CA VAL A 143 -1.31 5.45 -0.56
C VAL A 143 -0.21 4.48 -0.97
N ILE A 144 0.11 3.50 -0.12
CA ILE A 144 1.14 2.50 -0.34
C ILE A 144 0.44 1.15 -0.50
N LEU A 145 0.57 0.56 -1.69
CA LEU A 145 -0.03 -0.72 -2.07
C LEU A 145 1.02 -1.55 -2.80
N GLY A 146 0.92 -2.88 -2.75
CA GLY A 146 1.69 -3.77 -3.61
C GLY A 146 1.56 -3.36 -5.08
N ALA A 147 2.67 -3.36 -5.81
CA ALA A 147 2.74 -2.87 -7.19
C ALA A 147 1.69 -3.54 -8.11
N TRP A 148 1.33 -4.80 -7.85
CA TRP A 148 0.29 -5.53 -8.57
C TRP A 148 -1.09 -4.85 -8.52
N HIS A 149 -1.44 -4.20 -7.41
CA HIS A 149 -2.68 -3.44 -7.28
C HIS A 149 -2.71 -2.19 -8.17
N LEU A 150 -1.55 -1.75 -8.68
CA LEU A 150 -1.46 -0.60 -9.58
C LEU A 150 -1.64 -0.97 -11.07
N ARG A 151 -1.94 -2.24 -11.38
CA ARG A 151 -2.15 -2.70 -12.75
C ARG A 151 -3.32 -1.99 -13.45
N ASN A 152 -3.25 -1.93 -14.77
CA ASN A 152 -4.36 -1.43 -15.58
C ASN A 152 -5.62 -2.28 -15.33
N GLY A 153 -6.75 -1.62 -15.10
CA GLY A 153 -8.02 -2.29 -14.81
C GLY A 153 -8.26 -2.67 -13.35
N SER A 154 -7.34 -2.35 -12.42
CA SER A 154 -7.63 -2.53 -10.99
C SER A 154 -8.91 -1.77 -10.58
N PRO A 155 -9.83 -2.40 -9.81
CA PRO A 155 -11.04 -1.77 -9.30
C PRO A 155 -10.77 -0.49 -8.50
N ILE A 156 -9.60 -0.39 -7.86
CA ILE A 156 -9.16 0.73 -7.01
C ILE A 156 -9.27 2.08 -7.72
N PHE A 157 -9.04 2.10 -9.04
CA PHE A 157 -9.01 3.34 -9.81
C PHE A 157 -10.33 3.70 -10.49
N LYS A 158 -11.35 2.85 -10.44
CA LYS A 158 -12.58 2.99 -11.23
C LYS A 158 -13.28 4.34 -11.01
N ASP A 159 -13.32 4.81 -9.76
CA ASP A 159 -14.02 6.03 -9.34
C ASP A 159 -13.07 7.18 -8.94
N LEU A 160 -11.79 7.07 -9.29
CA LEU A 160 -10.78 8.07 -9.01
C LEU A 160 -10.46 8.91 -10.24
N ASN A 161 -10.74 10.21 -10.14
CA ASN A 161 -10.62 11.16 -11.25
C ASN A 161 -9.30 11.95 -11.26
N ASN A 162 -8.56 11.95 -10.15
CA ASN A 162 -7.30 12.68 -10.03
C ASN A 162 -6.35 11.92 -9.10
N TYR A 163 -5.32 11.32 -9.68
CA TYR A 163 -4.28 10.63 -8.93
C TYR A 163 -2.95 10.60 -9.66
N LYS A 164 -1.90 10.37 -8.88
CA LYS A 164 -0.56 10.07 -9.38
C LYS A 164 -0.18 8.65 -8.96
N LEU A 165 0.41 7.89 -9.86
CA LEU A 165 1.04 6.60 -9.59
C LEU A 165 2.56 6.79 -9.60
N ILE A 166 3.24 6.18 -8.65
CA ILE A 166 4.69 6.06 -8.57
C ILE A 166 4.97 4.56 -8.42
N PHE A 167 5.65 3.95 -9.39
CA PHE A 167 5.76 2.50 -9.46
C PHE A 167 7.10 2.03 -10.06
N PRO A 168 7.59 0.84 -9.69
CA PRO A 168 8.77 0.25 -10.29
C PRO A 168 8.49 -0.10 -11.76
N CYS A 169 9.42 0.24 -12.65
CA CYS A 169 9.26 0.03 -14.08
C CYS A 169 10.54 -0.39 -14.79
N ASP A 170 10.39 -1.11 -15.91
CA ASP A 170 11.48 -1.34 -16.87
C ASP A 170 11.75 -0.10 -17.74
N LYS A 171 12.75 -0.22 -18.63
CA LYS A 171 13.17 0.86 -19.54
C LYS A 171 12.07 1.28 -20.52
N GLU A 172 11.09 0.41 -20.77
CA GLU A 172 9.92 0.68 -21.59
C GLU A 172 8.78 1.36 -20.80
N GLY A 173 8.92 1.49 -19.47
CA GLY A 173 7.91 2.10 -18.60
C GLY A 173 6.78 1.14 -18.22
N ASN A 174 6.97 -0.17 -18.42
CA ASN A 174 6.04 -1.18 -17.94
C ASN A 174 6.27 -1.42 -16.45
N ILE A 175 5.19 -1.58 -15.69
CA ILE A 175 5.27 -1.87 -14.26
C ILE A 175 5.91 -3.25 -14.02
N ILE A 176 6.76 -3.34 -13.00
CA ILE A 176 7.38 -4.57 -12.55
C ILE A 176 6.64 -5.08 -11.32
N PHE A 177 6.19 -6.33 -11.37
CA PHE A 177 5.43 -6.97 -10.30
C PHE A 177 6.26 -7.99 -9.50
N GLU A 178 7.37 -8.44 -10.06
CA GLU A 178 8.19 -9.53 -9.52
C GLU A 178 9.68 -9.25 -9.74
N PRO A 179 10.57 -9.88 -8.96
CA PRO A 179 12.01 -9.77 -9.16
C PRO A 179 12.42 -10.12 -10.61
N THR A 180 13.34 -9.35 -11.17
CA THR A 180 13.79 -9.53 -12.57
C THR A 180 15.23 -9.05 -12.75
N ASP A 181 15.94 -9.60 -13.74
CA ASP A 181 17.29 -9.16 -14.14
C ASP A 181 17.28 -7.84 -14.92
N LYS A 182 16.09 -7.36 -15.32
CA LYS A 182 15.96 -6.06 -15.99
C LYS A 182 16.41 -4.94 -15.06
N LYS A 183 17.00 -3.88 -15.62
CA LYS A 183 17.25 -2.64 -14.88
C LYS A 183 15.92 -2.00 -14.50
N ILE A 184 15.66 -1.88 -13.21
CA ILE A 184 14.43 -1.28 -12.67
C ILE A 184 14.70 0.19 -12.31
N SER A 185 13.70 1.04 -12.57
CA SER A 185 13.66 2.45 -12.12
C SER A 185 12.27 2.78 -11.58
N TRP A 186 12.09 3.99 -11.02
CA TRP A 186 10.78 4.44 -10.56
C TRP A 186 10.14 5.36 -11.59
N CYS A 187 9.00 4.94 -12.15
CA CYS A 187 8.20 5.73 -13.08
C CYS A 187 7.11 6.50 -12.34
N GLU A 188 6.66 7.60 -12.96
CA GLU A 188 5.51 8.37 -12.51
C GLU A 188 4.45 8.45 -13.62
N ARG A 189 3.18 8.24 -13.27
CA ARG A 189 2.04 8.44 -14.19
C ARG A 189 0.97 9.27 -13.52
N ILE A 190 0.56 10.35 -14.18
CA ILE A 190 -0.48 11.25 -13.68
C ILE A 190 -1.77 10.99 -14.48
N LYS A 191 -2.87 10.75 -13.78
CA LYS A 191 -4.21 10.72 -14.38
C LYS A 191 -5.02 11.86 -13.80
N GLY A 192 -5.23 12.90 -14.61
CA GLY A 192 -6.09 14.04 -14.27
C GLY A 192 -7.36 14.06 -15.11
N LYS A 193 -8.37 14.78 -14.65
CA LYS A 193 -9.46 15.24 -15.52
C LYS A 193 -8.85 16.12 -16.61
N LYS A 194 -9.06 15.75 -17.88
CA LYS A 194 -9.04 16.76 -18.96
C LYS A 194 -10.20 17.70 -18.63
N TYR A 195 -9.88 18.94 -18.29
CA TYR A 195 -10.86 20.03 -18.25
C TYR A 195 -11.23 20.41 -19.68
#